data_AF-A0A1H8HHJ4-F1
#
_entry.id   AF-A0A1H8HHJ4-F1
#
_cell.length_a   1.000
_cell.length_b   1.000
_cell.length_c   1.000
_cell.angle_alpha   90.00
_cell.angle_beta   90.00
_cell.angle_gamma   90.00
#
_symmetry.space_group_name_H-M   'P 1'
#
loop_
_entity.id
_entity.type
_entity.pdbx_description
1 polymer ?
#
loop_
_entity_poly.entity_id
_entity_poly.type
_entity_poly.pdbx_seq_one_letter_code
_entity_poly.pdbx_strand_id
1 'polypeptide(L)'
;MSETKSPTFTFAKDGVFYFSRRIPRELRRHYSSPRIAYSLRTKSEKLAEARARRAADQLDEYWYHLRTHDADLPGKHMLRRQSDVSRSSPADLTAPSSLSVVLSEAVSIYLLQKGKGRPETFQRAAERACGYVIDVCGDKHLEAYTKADANAFRDACLMKVPAFVRNKSHRQAF
;
A
#
# COMPACT_ATOMS: atom_id res chain seq x y z
N MET A 1 26.31 -1.00 46.58
CA MET A 1 26.16 -0.96 45.12
C MET A 1 24.82 -0.32 44.82
N SER A 2 24.80 0.87 44.24
CA SER A 2 23.61 1.69 44.07
C SER A 2 22.72 1.12 42.95
N GLU A 3 21.61 0.49 43.33
CA GLU A 3 20.50 0.18 42.42
C GLU A 3 19.81 1.48 42.01
N THR A 4 20.30 2.09 40.94
CA THR A 4 19.57 3.14 40.23
C THR A 4 18.37 2.46 39.57
N LYS A 5 17.17 2.63 40.15
CA LYS A 5 15.90 2.30 39.50
C LYS A 5 15.80 3.06 38.18
N SER A 6 16.27 2.46 37.09
CA SER A 6 16.21 3.04 35.75
C SER A 6 14.75 3.30 35.37
N PRO A 7 14.42 4.45 34.74
CA PRO A 7 13.09 4.65 34.17
C PRO A 7 12.78 3.51 33.19
N THR A 8 11.53 3.04 33.19
CA THR A 8 11.05 1.74 32.67
C THR A 8 11.58 1.31 31.28
N PHE A 9 12.04 2.23 30.43
CA PHE A 9 12.59 1.93 29.10
C PHE A 9 13.87 2.70 28.75
N THR A 10 14.58 3.27 29.73
CA THR A 10 15.78 4.09 29.48
C THR A 10 17.03 3.56 30.17
N PHE A 11 18.18 3.85 29.57
CA PHE A 11 19.49 3.67 30.18
C PHE A 11 20.42 4.82 29.76
N ALA A 12 21.38 5.19 30.61
CA ALA A 12 22.34 6.24 30.31
C ALA A 12 23.64 5.63 29.75
N LYS A 13 24.19 6.22 28.71
CA LYS A 13 25.51 5.90 28.15
C LYS A 13 26.18 7.20 27.69
N ASP A 14 27.41 7.45 28.16
CA ASP A 14 28.20 8.64 27.82
C ASP A 14 27.47 9.96 28.10
N GLY A 15 26.71 10.01 29.20
CA GLY A 15 25.91 11.19 29.58
C GLY A 15 24.68 11.47 28.71
N VAL A 16 24.33 10.56 27.78
CA VAL A 16 23.14 10.64 26.95
C VAL A 16 22.20 9.48 27.29
N PHE A 17 20.90 9.75 27.36
CA PHE A 17 19.90 8.70 27.56
C PHE A 17 19.58 7.97 26.26
N TYR A 18 19.41 6.67 26.35
CA TYR A 18 19.01 5.76 25.29
C TYR A 18 17.70 5.09 25.66
N PHE A 19 16.88 4.84 24.64
CA PHE A 19 15.71 3.99 24.73
C PHE A 19 16.12 2.54 24.56
N SER A 20 15.46 1.64 25.28
CA SER A 20 15.63 0.21 25.17
C SER A 20 14.34 -0.52 25.47
N ARG A 21 13.87 -1.33 24.51
CA ARG A 21 12.73 -2.22 24.71
C ARG A 21 12.92 -3.54 24.00
N ARG A 22 12.55 -4.64 24.67
CA ARG A 22 12.58 -5.99 24.13
C ARG A 22 11.36 -6.23 23.24
N ILE A 23 11.57 -6.91 22.11
CA ILE A 23 10.48 -7.29 21.20
C ILE A 23 9.81 -8.58 21.68
N PRO A 24 8.46 -8.64 21.73
CA PRO A 24 7.70 -9.86 22.06
C PRO A 24 8.09 -11.03 21.15
N ARG A 25 8.01 -12.27 21.66
CA ARG A 25 8.54 -13.46 20.96
C ARG A 25 7.84 -13.70 19.63
N GLU A 26 6.53 -13.54 19.62
CA GLU A 26 5.68 -13.70 18.45
C GLU A 26 6.01 -12.69 17.35
N LEU A 27 6.44 -11.49 17.72
CA LEU A 27 6.74 -10.41 16.77
C LEU A 27 8.17 -10.44 16.23
N ARG A 28 9.04 -11.31 16.77
CA ARG A 28 10.46 -11.36 16.36
C ARG A 28 10.66 -11.64 14.88
N ARG A 29 9.71 -12.30 14.22
CA ARG A 29 9.77 -12.61 12.78
C ARG A 29 9.75 -11.35 11.92
N HIS A 30 9.17 -10.26 12.44
CA HIS A 30 9.06 -8.98 11.76
C HIS A 30 10.25 -8.05 11.98
N TYR A 31 11.26 -8.47 12.76
CA TYR A 31 12.41 -7.63 13.12
C TYR A 31 13.74 -8.37 12.92
N SER A 32 14.76 -7.63 12.49
CA SER A 32 16.12 -8.16 12.32
C SER A 32 16.87 -8.36 13.66
N SER A 33 16.39 -7.76 14.75
CA SER A 33 17.01 -7.78 16.08
C SER A 33 15.96 -8.02 17.16
N PRO A 34 16.28 -8.74 18.26
CA PRO A 34 15.33 -9.01 19.34
C PRO A 34 15.06 -7.81 20.27
N ARG A 35 15.75 -6.69 20.07
CA ARG A 35 15.66 -5.49 20.92
C ARG A 35 15.74 -4.22 20.08
N ILE A 36 14.86 -3.27 20.38
CA ILE A 36 14.89 -1.92 19.82
C ILE A 36 15.63 -1.03 20.80
N ALA A 37 16.73 -0.42 20.36
CA ALA A 37 17.48 0.53 21.17
C ALA A 37 18.05 1.65 20.31
N TYR A 38 17.89 2.89 20.76
CA TYR A 38 18.40 4.08 20.07
C TYR A 38 18.57 5.25 21.03
N SER A 39 19.37 6.25 20.66
CA SER A 39 19.60 7.43 21.50
C SER A 39 18.36 8.31 21.57
N LEU A 40 17.97 8.72 22.78
CA LEU A 40 16.91 9.72 23.02
C LEU A 40 17.40 11.15 22.82
N ARG A 41 18.70 11.35 22.50
CA ARG A 41 19.34 12.65 22.22
C ARG A 41 19.04 13.70 23.30
N THR A 42 19.12 13.29 24.56
CA THR A 42 18.92 14.17 25.72
C THR A 42 19.79 13.73 26.87
N LYS A 43 20.26 14.71 27.65
CA LYS A 43 20.95 14.51 28.93
C LYS A 43 20.03 14.72 30.14
N SER A 44 18.80 15.21 29.91
CA SER A 44 17.80 15.42 30.96
C SER A 44 16.96 14.15 31.16
N GLU A 45 16.91 13.67 32.40
CA GLU A 45 16.19 12.46 32.80
C GLU A 45 14.67 12.57 32.57
N LYS A 46 14.05 13.68 33.00
CA LYS A 46 12.60 13.92 32.82
C LYS A 46 12.19 13.91 31.33
N LEU A 47 13.01 14.53 30.48
CA LEU A 47 12.78 14.51 29.03
C LEU A 47 13.02 13.13 28.43
N ALA A 48 14.04 12.41 28.91
CA ALA A 48 14.32 11.05 28.47
C ALA A 48 13.14 10.13 28.79
N GLU A 49 12.61 10.20 30.01
CA GLU A 49 11.45 9.43 30.45
C GLU A 49 10.21 9.75 29.61
N ALA A 50 9.89 11.03 29.40
CA ALA A 50 8.74 11.42 28.58
C ALA A 50 8.87 10.92 27.12
N ARG A 51 10.06 11.02 26.52
CA ARG A 51 10.32 10.51 25.15
C ARG A 51 10.26 8.98 25.09
N ALA A 52 10.79 8.30 26.11
CA ALA A 52 10.78 6.86 26.18
C ALA A 52 9.37 6.29 26.36
N ARG A 53 8.52 6.94 27.16
CA ARG A 53 7.11 6.57 27.30
C ARG A 53 6.37 6.71 25.96
N ARG A 54 6.48 7.86 25.28
CA ARG A 54 5.87 8.04 23.96
C ARG A 54 6.35 7.00 22.93
N ALA A 55 7.63 6.68 22.92
CA ALA A 55 8.18 5.64 22.06
C ALA A 55 7.65 4.24 22.41
N ALA A 56 7.45 3.97 23.70
CA ALA A 56 6.83 2.73 24.14
C ALA A 56 5.38 2.65 23.66
N ASP A 57 4.57 3.70 23.85
CA ASP A 57 3.17 3.74 23.43
C ASP A 57 3.03 3.51 21.91
N GLN A 58 3.87 4.15 21.11
CA GLN A 58 3.92 3.95 19.65
C GLN A 58 4.26 2.50 19.27
N LEU A 59 5.19 1.87 19.99
CA LEU A 59 5.53 0.47 19.77
C LEU A 59 4.37 -0.45 20.18
N ASP A 60 3.64 -0.15 21.24
CA ASP A 60 2.50 -0.95 21.68
C ASP A 60 1.36 -0.92 20.67
N GLU A 61 1.05 0.26 20.12
CA GLU A 61 0.07 0.42 19.04
C GLU A 61 0.51 -0.35 17.79
N TYR A 62 1.76 -0.20 17.35
CA TYR A 62 2.27 -0.93 16.20
C TYR A 62 2.23 -2.45 16.39
N TRP A 63 2.66 -2.93 17.56
CA TRP A 63 2.61 -4.34 17.93
C TRP A 63 1.18 -4.87 18.04
N TYR A 64 0.21 -4.03 18.40
CA TYR A 64 -1.21 -4.39 18.39
C TYR A 64 -1.72 -4.59 16.96
N HIS A 65 -1.37 -3.69 16.03
CA HIS A 65 -1.71 -3.87 14.62
C HIS A 65 -1.08 -5.12 14.01
N LEU A 66 0.19 -5.37 14.31
CA LEU A 66 0.90 -6.55 13.83
C LEU A 66 0.28 -7.85 14.33
N ARG A 67 -0.16 -7.87 15.59
CA ARG A 67 -0.92 -8.99 16.15
C ARG A 67 -2.28 -9.15 15.49
N THR A 68 -3.00 -8.08 15.18
CA THR A 68 -4.28 -8.15 14.47
C THR A 68 -4.12 -8.70 13.04
N HIS A 69 -2.99 -8.45 12.40
CA HIS A 69 -2.69 -8.98 11.07
C HIS A 69 -2.32 -10.48 11.11
N ASP A 70 -1.49 -10.89 12.07
CA ASP A 70 -1.05 -12.30 12.19
C ASP A 70 -2.08 -13.20 12.89
N ALA A 71 -2.87 -12.64 13.80
CA ALA A 71 -3.97 -13.35 14.45
C ALA A 71 -5.19 -13.32 13.54
N ASP A 72 -5.30 -14.37 12.74
CA ASP A 72 -6.54 -15.09 12.53
C ASP A 72 -7.76 -14.52 13.30
N LEU A 73 -8.55 -13.66 12.64
CA LEU A 73 -9.64 -12.89 13.25
C LEU A 73 -10.51 -13.77 14.18
N PRO A 74 -10.61 -13.52 15.49
CA PRO A 74 -11.49 -14.33 16.34
C PRO A 74 -12.92 -14.28 15.78
N GLY A 75 -13.50 -15.45 15.48
CA GLY A 75 -14.79 -15.53 14.81
C GLY A 75 -14.77 -15.37 13.27
N LYS A 76 -13.62 -15.47 12.58
CA LYS A 76 -13.60 -15.54 11.09
C LYS A 76 -14.51 -16.59 10.48
N HIS A 77 -14.75 -17.70 11.19
CA HIS A 77 -15.71 -18.73 10.77
C HIS A 77 -17.18 -18.28 10.89
N MET A 78 -17.46 -17.25 11.71
CA MET A 78 -18.76 -16.61 11.87
C MET A 78 -18.94 -15.41 10.96
N LEU A 79 -17.90 -14.97 10.24
CA LEU A 79 -18.08 -14.00 9.18
C LEU A 79 -19.00 -14.62 8.13
N ARG A 80 -20.17 -14.00 7.95
CA ARG A 80 -21.12 -14.38 6.92
C ARG A 80 -20.41 -14.27 5.58
N ARG A 81 -20.04 -15.43 5.02
CA ARG A 81 -19.48 -15.53 3.69
C ARG A 81 -20.52 -14.91 2.74
N GLN A 82 -20.29 -13.69 2.26
CA GLN A 82 -21.09 -13.09 1.18
C GLN A 82 -20.70 -13.79 -0.12
N SER A 83 -21.07 -15.06 -0.23
CA SER A 83 -20.88 -15.83 -1.46
C SER A 83 -21.93 -16.91 -1.53
N ASP A 84 -23.23 -16.55 -1.49
CA ASP A 84 -24.33 -17.43 -1.93
C ASP A 84 -25.65 -16.68 -2.19
N VAL A 85 -25.65 -15.35 -2.37
CA VAL A 85 -26.81 -14.64 -2.95
C VAL A 85 -26.34 -13.59 -3.95
N SER A 86 -26.40 -13.98 -5.21
CA SER A 86 -26.82 -13.15 -6.34
C SER A 86 -26.30 -11.71 -6.43
N ARG A 87 -25.29 -11.54 -7.30
CA ARG A 87 -25.23 -10.57 -8.41
C ARG A 87 -26.44 -9.61 -8.56
N SER A 88 -26.57 -8.61 -7.69
CA SER A 88 -27.33 -7.37 -7.94
C SER A 88 -27.13 -6.28 -6.86
N SER A 89 -26.14 -5.40 -7.07
CA SER A 89 -26.09 -3.96 -6.71
C SER A 89 -26.24 -3.52 -5.23
N PRO A 90 -26.14 -2.21 -4.89
CA PRO A 90 -24.95 -1.35 -4.85
C PRO A 90 -24.74 -0.64 -3.48
N ALA A 91 -23.54 -0.02 -3.32
CA ALA A 91 -23.17 1.07 -2.39
C ALA A 91 -22.84 0.74 -0.91
N ASP A 92 -21.56 0.95 -0.57
CA ASP A 92 -21.04 1.74 0.59
C ASP A 92 -19.50 1.60 0.64
N LEU A 93 -18.73 2.34 -0.15
CA LEU A 93 -18.09 3.64 0.19
C LEU A 93 -17.29 3.66 1.51
N THR A 94 -16.04 3.19 1.47
CA THR A 94 -14.88 3.94 1.99
C THR A 94 -13.58 3.33 1.47
N ALA A 95 -12.89 4.09 0.60
CA ALA A 95 -11.64 3.78 -0.10
C ALA A 95 -11.66 2.50 -0.97
N PRO A 96 -11.79 2.60 -2.32
CA PRO A 96 -11.33 1.50 -3.15
C PRO A 96 -9.86 1.31 -2.83
N SER A 97 -9.48 0.12 -2.35
CA SER A 97 -8.08 -0.31 -2.43
C SER A 97 -7.74 -0.27 -3.90
N SER A 98 -7.20 0.86 -4.36
CA SER A 98 -6.93 1.21 -5.77
C SER A 98 -5.95 0.26 -6.45
N LEU A 99 -5.45 -0.69 -5.69
CA LEU A 99 -4.46 -1.69 -6.03
C LEU A 99 -5.08 -2.96 -6.63
N SER A 100 -6.34 -3.28 -6.32
CA SER A 100 -7.03 -4.45 -6.89
C SER A 100 -7.86 -4.14 -8.14
N VAL A 101 -7.74 -2.94 -8.69
CA VAL A 101 -8.53 -2.51 -9.86
C VAL A 101 -7.80 -2.92 -11.14
N VAL A 102 -8.55 -3.39 -12.13
CA VAL A 102 -8.02 -3.75 -13.46
C VAL A 102 -7.81 -2.48 -14.30
N LEU A 103 -6.85 -2.45 -15.23
CA LEU A 103 -6.51 -1.24 -15.99
C LEU A 103 -7.72 -0.65 -16.73
N SER A 104 -8.56 -1.47 -17.35
CA SER A 104 -9.81 -1.02 -18.00
C SER A 104 -10.76 -0.29 -17.04
N GLU A 105 -10.96 -0.82 -15.84
CA GLU A 105 -11.80 -0.22 -14.79
C GLU A 105 -11.18 1.08 -14.24
N ALA A 106 -9.86 1.11 -14.06
CA ALA A 106 -9.14 2.30 -13.61
C ALA A 106 -9.31 3.47 -14.59
N VAL A 107 -9.36 3.18 -15.89
CA VAL A 107 -9.60 4.20 -16.93
C VAL A 107 -11.01 4.76 -16.83
N SER A 108 -12.03 3.92 -16.62
CA SER A 108 -13.40 4.38 -16.42
C SER A 108 -13.50 5.29 -15.20
N ILE A 109 -12.85 4.94 -14.09
CA ILE A 109 -12.78 5.77 -12.87
C ILE A 109 -12.05 7.09 -13.16
N TYR A 110 -10.93 7.05 -13.87
CA TYR A 110 -10.16 8.24 -14.25
C TYR A 110 -10.99 9.21 -15.09
N LEU A 111 -11.73 8.70 -16.08
CA LEU A 111 -12.61 9.51 -16.92
C LEU A 111 -13.78 10.10 -16.13
N LEU A 112 -14.37 9.34 -15.21
CA LEU A 112 -15.44 9.83 -14.34
C LEU A 112 -14.98 10.99 -13.46
N GLN A 113 -13.76 10.92 -12.95
CA GLN A 113 -13.19 11.92 -12.04
C GLN A 113 -12.60 13.13 -12.77
N LYS A 114 -11.88 12.91 -13.88
CA LYS A 114 -11.08 13.94 -14.58
C LYS A 114 -11.65 14.37 -15.92
N GLY A 115 -12.65 13.68 -16.44
CA GLY A 115 -13.31 13.99 -17.71
C GLY A 115 -14.40 15.08 -17.63
N LYS A 116 -14.86 15.46 -16.42
CA LYS A 116 -15.87 16.52 -16.26
C LYS A 116 -15.36 17.84 -16.87
N GLY A 117 -16.07 18.34 -17.89
CA GLY A 117 -15.72 19.58 -18.61
C GLY A 117 -14.61 19.44 -19.66
N ARG A 118 -14.18 18.22 -19.99
CA ARG A 118 -13.18 17.97 -21.05
C ARG A 118 -13.88 17.59 -22.37
N PRO A 119 -13.26 17.88 -23.54
CA PRO A 119 -13.80 17.47 -24.83
C PRO A 119 -13.73 15.95 -25.01
N GLU A 120 -14.58 15.40 -25.87
CA GLU A 120 -14.63 13.96 -26.18
C GLU A 120 -13.28 13.40 -26.69
N THR A 121 -12.47 14.24 -27.32
CA THR A 121 -11.11 13.89 -27.77
C THR A 121 -10.20 13.46 -26.61
N PHE A 122 -10.39 14.01 -25.42
CA PHE A 122 -9.67 13.62 -24.21
C PHE A 122 -10.03 12.19 -23.79
N GLN A 123 -11.33 11.88 -23.77
CA GLN A 123 -11.82 10.54 -23.44
C GLN A 123 -11.28 9.51 -24.43
N ARG A 124 -11.46 9.77 -25.73
CA ARG A 124 -10.99 8.87 -26.79
C ARG A 124 -9.46 8.69 -26.76
N ALA A 125 -8.70 9.71 -26.36
CA ALA A 125 -7.25 9.61 -26.23
C ALA A 125 -6.86 8.69 -25.06
N ALA A 126 -7.51 8.83 -23.89
CA ALA A 126 -7.25 7.99 -22.72
C ALA A 126 -7.61 6.53 -22.98
N GLU A 127 -8.81 6.26 -23.52
CA GLU A 127 -9.26 4.90 -23.89
C GLU A 127 -8.31 4.27 -24.90
N ARG A 128 -7.88 5.03 -25.92
CA ARG A 128 -6.95 4.54 -26.94
C ARG A 128 -5.59 4.21 -26.36
N ALA A 129 -5.02 5.09 -25.54
CA ALA A 129 -3.71 4.88 -24.94
C ALA A 129 -3.70 3.63 -24.04
N CYS A 130 -4.71 3.47 -23.20
CA CYS A 130 -4.85 2.31 -22.33
C CYS A 130 -5.19 1.03 -23.10
N GLY A 131 -6.00 1.13 -24.16
CA GLY A 131 -6.27 0.03 -25.08
C GLY A 131 -5.00 -0.55 -25.69
N TYR A 132 -4.02 0.28 -26.04
CA TYR A 132 -2.74 -0.22 -26.55
C TYR A 132 -1.90 -0.96 -25.50
N VAL A 133 -1.97 -0.53 -24.24
CA VAL A 133 -1.30 -1.24 -23.15
C VAL A 133 -1.97 -2.60 -22.94
N ILE A 134 -3.30 -2.65 -22.95
CA ILE A 134 -4.08 -3.89 -22.82
C ILE A 134 -3.79 -4.84 -23.99
N ASP A 135 -3.72 -4.34 -25.22
CA ASP A 135 -3.44 -5.14 -26.42
C ASP A 135 -2.05 -5.82 -26.37
N VAL A 136 -1.06 -5.19 -25.73
CA VAL A 136 0.32 -5.70 -25.67
C VAL A 136 0.57 -6.52 -24.40
N CYS A 137 0.07 -6.06 -23.26
CA CYS A 137 0.43 -6.59 -21.94
C CYS A 137 -0.71 -7.36 -21.27
N GLY A 138 -1.91 -7.35 -21.84
CA GLY A 138 -3.14 -7.91 -21.26
C GLY A 138 -3.79 -6.97 -20.25
N ASP A 139 -5.08 -7.21 -19.98
CA ASP A 139 -5.82 -6.46 -18.97
C ASP A 139 -5.55 -7.04 -17.58
N LYS A 140 -4.61 -6.42 -16.86
CA LYS A 140 -4.13 -6.87 -15.55
C LYS A 140 -4.56 -5.90 -14.45
N HIS A 141 -4.54 -6.38 -13.21
CA HIS A 141 -4.57 -5.52 -12.03
C HIS A 141 -3.38 -4.57 -12.02
N LEU A 142 -3.55 -3.36 -11.49
CA LEU A 142 -2.50 -2.33 -11.50
C LEU A 142 -1.19 -2.80 -10.84
N GLU A 143 -1.25 -3.65 -9.82
CA GLU A 143 -0.06 -4.24 -9.16
C GLU A 143 0.61 -5.36 -9.95
N ALA A 144 -0.11 -6.00 -10.87
CA ALA A 144 0.39 -7.13 -11.64
C ALA A 144 1.21 -6.70 -12.88
N TYR A 145 1.30 -5.40 -13.15
CA TYR A 145 2.19 -4.88 -14.19
C TYR A 145 3.63 -4.87 -13.72
N THR A 146 4.48 -5.54 -14.48
CA THR A 146 5.91 -5.68 -14.19
C THR A 146 6.76 -4.78 -15.09
N LYS A 147 8.05 -4.65 -14.74
CA LYS A 147 9.03 -3.97 -15.60
C LYS A 147 9.14 -4.61 -16.99
N ALA A 148 8.91 -5.92 -17.10
CA ALA A 148 8.92 -6.63 -18.37
C ALA A 148 7.77 -6.16 -19.28
N ASP A 149 6.58 -5.95 -18.72
CA ASP A 149 5.42 -5.43 -19.45
C ASP A 149 5.67 -4.01 -19.99
N ALA A 150 6.32 -3.15 -19.19
CA ALA A 150 6.68 -1.80 -19.64
C ALA A 150 7.69 -1.82 -20.81
N ASN A 151 8.67 -2.73 -20.77
CA ASN A 151 9.63 -2.90 -21.86
C ASN A 151 8.94 -3.45 -23.12
N ALA A 152 8.06 -4.45 -22.98
CA ALA A 152 7.30 -5.01 -24.10
C ALA A 152 6.42 -3.94 -24.78
N PHE A 153 5.76 -3.09 -23.99
CA PHE A 153 4.98 -1.97 -24.52
C PHE A 153 5.86 -0.95 -25.27
N ARG A 154 7.03 -0.61 -24.71
CA ARG A 154 8.00 0.28 -25.35
C ARG A 154 8.47 -0.27 -26.70
N ASP A 155 8.85 -1.53 -26.74
CA ASP A 155 9.36 -2.18 -27.96
C ASP A 155 8.25 -2.29 -29.01
N ALA A 156 7.01 -2.58 -28.59
CA ALA A 156 5.85 -2.56 -29.47
C ALA A 156 5.57 -1.17 -30.05
N CYS A 157 5.76 -0.10 -29.27
CA CYS A 157 5.62 1.27 -29.76
C CYS A 157 6.69 1.62 -30.78
N LEU A 158 7.92 1.14 -30.60
CA LEU A 158 9.05 1.38 -31.51
C LEU A 158 8.99 0.55 -32.80
N MET A 159 8.47 -0.68 -32.73
CA MET A 159 8.29 -1.52 -33.94
C MET A 159 7.10 -1.09 -34.79
N LYS A 160 6.01 -0.58 -34.19
CA LYS A 160 4.77 -0.24 -34.91
C LYS A 160 4.71 1.21 -35.44
N VAL A 161 5.84 1.93 -35.46
CA VAL A 161 5.89 3.39 -35.73
C VAL A 161 5.29 3.84 -37.09
N PRO A 162 5.17 3.04 -38.18
CA PRO A 162 4.46 3.54 -39.35
C PRO A 162 2.91 3.45 -39.25
N ALA A 163 2.35 2.63 -38.36
CA ALA A 163 0.90 2.34 -38.33
C ALA A 163 0.15 3.01 -37.17
N PHE A 164 0.85 3.45 -36.12
CA PHE A 164 0.25 4.10 -34.94
C PHE A 164 -0.41 5.47 -35.26
N VAL A 165 0.00 6.11 -36.35
CA VAL A 165 -0.51 7.41 -36.82
C VAL A 165 -1.70 7.29 -37.77
N ARG A 166 -2.00 6.10 -38.31
CA ARG A 166 -3.13 5.91 -39.24
C ARG A 166 -4.27 5.16 -38.56
N ASN A 167 -5.18 5.96 -38.01
CA ASN A 167 -6.61 5.82 -38.20
C ASN A 167 -7.12 4.38 -38.28
N LYS A 168 -7.47 3.76 -37.14
CA LYS A 168 -8.40 2.62 -37.12
C LYS A 168 -9.83 3.13 -37.36
N SER A 169 -10.04 3.71 -38.53
CA SER A 169 -11.34 3.67 -39.18
C SER A 169 -11.52 2.23 -39.69
N HIS A 170 -12.70 1.65 -39.49
CA HIS A 170 -13.12 0.28 -39.80
C HIS A 170 -12.72 -0.87 -38.85
N ARG A 171 -13.60 -1.11 -37.87
CA ARG A 171 -14.25 -2.43 -37.66
C ARG A 171 -15.75 -2.14 -37.43
N GLN A 172 -16.55 -2.00 -38.49
CA GLN A 172 -17.62 -2.96 -38.90
C GLN A 172 -18.33 -3.60 -37.69
N ALA A 173 -19.55 -3.15 -37.38
CA ALA A 173 -20.81 -3.72 -37.87
C ALA A 173 -21.11 -5.08 -37.21
N PHE A 174 -21.78 -5.06 -36.07
CA PHE A 174 -23.11 -5.64 -35.77
C PHE A 174 -23.46 -5.32 -34.31
#